data_AF-A0A538DJZ0-F1
#
_entry.id   AF-A0A538DJZ0-F1
#
_cell.length_a   1.000
_cell.length_b   1.000
_cell.length_c   1.000
_cell.angle_alpha   90.00
_cell.angle_beta   90.00
_cell.angle_gamma   90.00
#
_symmetry.space_group_name_H-M   'P 1'
#
loop_
_entity.id
_entity.type
_entity.pdbx_description
1 polymer ?
#
loop_
_entity_poly.entity_id
_entity_poly.type
_entity_poly.pdbx_seq_one_letter_code
_entity_poly.pdbx_strand_id
1 'polypeptide(L)'
;MTRLRTGVQWVGAGVLVVLIARWLGYAVAPSPAARLLENQAGGPALPVLAIVSLTLAAGIGVTICWLAALGVRERALLERRALAGPPPRFHVARTLLFALVLSVCTSIAGGLFEAYIHWRAGLGWHGLHCVIGPVHRDLLPFEAGLSFVAAALIAAAEHVAAWMRRTFALLRTLPPRTRAEAPAAQLQVLDVPRTILCRAAGTPRAPPARS
;
A
#
# COMPACT_ATOMS: atom_id res chain seq x y z
N MET A 1 11.35 -23.24 -5.11
CA MET A 1 10.12 -22.83 -4.38
C MET A 1 9.68 -21.39 -4.65
N THR A 2 10.57 -20.46 -5.03
CA THR A 2 10.20 -19.05 -5.30
C THR A 2 9.25 -18.88 -6.49
N ARG A 3 9.48 -19.59 -7.62
CA ARG A 3 8.63 -19.49 -8.82
C ARG A 3 7.18 -19.93 -8.60
N LEU A 4 6.96 -21.00 -7.83
CA LEU A 4 5.61 -21.50 -7.54
C LEU A 4 4.82 -20.50 -6.70
N ARG A 5 5.46 -19.91 -5.67
CA ARG A 5 4.83 -18.88 -4.84
C ARG A 5 4.48 -17.64 -5.64
N THR A 6 5.39 -17.21 -6.54
CA THR A 6 5.11 -16.12 -7.46
C THR A 6 3.92 -16.46 -8.36
N GLY A 7 3.89 -17.63 -8.98
CA GLY A 7 2.76 -18.05 -9.82
C GLY A 7 1.42 -18.02 -9.08
N VAL A 8 1.36 -18.56 -7.86
CA VAL A 8 0.15 -18.53 -7.03
C VAL A 8 -0.29 -17.10 -6.69
N GLN A 9 0.66 -16.21 -6.35
CA GLN A 9 0.34 -14.81 -6.07
C GLN A 9 -0.21 -14.08 -7.29
N TRP A 10 0.37 -14.31 -8.48
CA TRP A 10 -0.10 -13.73 -9.73
C TRP A 10 -1.51 -14.21 -10.07
N VAL A 11 -1.74 -15.51 -10.04
CA VAL A 11 -3.04 -16.11 -10.36
C VAL A 11 -4.09 -15.66 -9.36
N GLY A 12 -3.77 -15.70 -8.06
CA GLY A 12 -4.69 -15.27 -7.01
C GLY A 12 -5.06 -13.79 -7.12
N ALA A 13 -4.08 -12.92 -7.38
CA ALA A 13 -4.34 -11.50 -7.60
C ALA A 13 -5.19 -11.25 -8.84
N GLY A 14 -4.87 -11.91 -9.96
CA GLY A 14 -5.62 -11.77 -11.21
C GLY A 14 -7.07 -12.22 -11.07
N VAL A 15 -7.32 -13.38 -10.44
CA VAL A 15 -8.67 -13.89 -10.17
C VAL A 15 -9.44 -12.90 -9.29
N LEU A 16 -8.83 -12.41 -8.22
CA LEU A 16 -9.49 -11.47 -7.31
C LEU A 16 -9.83 -10.15 -8.01
N VAL A 17 -8.91 -9.61 -8.81
CA VAL A 17 -9.14 -8.38 -9.60
C VAL A 17 -10.33 -8.57 -10.54
N VAL A 18 -10.35 -9.65 -11.34
CA VAL A 18 -11.43 -9.90 -12.30
C VAL A 18 -12.78 -10.05 -11.59
N LEU A 19 -12.84 -10.80 -10.48
CA LEU A 19 -14.08 -11.01 -9.74
C LEU A 19 -14.60 -9.72 -9.08
N ILE A 20 -13.73 -8.93 -8.46
CA ILE A 20 -14.11 -7.65 -7.84
C ILE A 20 -14.50 -6.64 -8.91
N ALA A 21 -13.73 -6.52 -10.00
CA ALA A 21 -14.05 -5.62 -11.10
C ALA A 21 -15.43 -5.94 -11.69
N ARG A 22 -15.71 -7.23 -11.92
CA ARG A 22 -17.02 -7.70 -12.40
C ARG A 22 -18.14 -7.39 -11.41
N TRP A 23 -17.92 -7.64 -10.12
CA TRP A 23 -18.91 -7.31 -9.08
C TRP A 23 -19.19 -5.81 -9.03
N LEU A 24 -18.16 -4.97 -9.08
CA LEU A 24 -18.29 -3.51 -9.15
C LEU A 24 -19.00 -3.07 -10.45
N GLY A 25 -18.62 -3.63 -11.59
CA GLY A 25 -19.26 -3.33 -12.87
C GLY A 25 -20.75 -3.64 -12.85
N TYR A 26 -21.17 -4.75 -12.23
CA TYR A 26 -22.59 -5.05 -12.05
C TYR A 26 -23.29 -4.21 -11.00
N ALA A 27 -22.61 -3.80 -9.94
CA ALA A 27 -23.16 -2.89 -8.95
C ALA A 27 -23.39 -1.48 -9.53
N VAL A 28 -22.55 -1.06 -10.48
CA VAL A 28 -22.59 0.26 -11.11
C VAL A 28 -23.39 0.25 -12.43
N ALA A 29 -23.64 -0.93 -13.02
CA ALA A 29 -24.42 -1.05 -14.24
C ALA A 29 -25.79 -0.37 -14.09
N PRO A 30 -26.23 0.43 -15.07
CA PRO A 30 -27.39 1.29 -14.93
C PRO A 30 -28.65 0.47 -14.72
N SER A 31 -29.25 0.62 -13.54
CA SER A 31 -30.60 0.15 -13.24
C SER A 31 -31.62 0.87 -14.14
N PRO A 32 -32.84 0.36 -14.31
CA PRO A 32 -33.89 1.06 -15.06
C PRO A 32 -34.10 2.51 -14.59
N ALA A 33 -33.91 2.78 -13.29
CA ALA A 33 -33.96 4.12 -12.71
C ALA A 33 -32.75 4.99 -13.09
N ALA A 34 -31.55 4.41 -13.21
CA ALA A 34 -30.37 5.13 -13.69
C ALA A 34 -30.50 5.55 -15.16
N ARG A 35 -31.14 4.74 -16.02
CA ARG A 35 -31.43 5.12 -17.43
C ARG A 35 -32.42 6.28 -17.54
N LEU A 36 -33.41 6.33 -16.64
CA LEU A 36 -34.36 7.45 -16.55
C LEU A 36 -33.66 8.75 -16.12
N LEU A 37 -32.72 8.67 -15.18
CA LEU A 37 -31.91 9.82 -14.73
C LEU A 37 -30.85 10.23 -15.76
N GLU A 38 -30.25 9.30 -16.49
CA GLU A 38 -29.28 9.58 -17.54
C GLU A 38 -29.90 10.37 -18.69
N ASN A 39 -31.16 10.08 -19.03
CA ASN A 39 -31.96 10.83 -20.00
C ASN A 39 -32.39 12.23 -19.53
N GLN A 40 -32.36 12.52 -18.22
CA GLN A 40 -32.76 13.82 -17.66
C GLN A 40 -31.59 14.67 -17.13
N ALA A 41 -30.50 14.05 -16.70
CA ALA A 41 -29.41 14.72 -15.99
C ALA A 41 -28.02 14.42 -16.57
N GLY A 42 -27.89 13.49 -17.53
CA GLY A 42 -26.59 13.08 -18.08
C GLY A 42 -25.73 12.38 -17.03
N GLY A 43 -25.66 11.05 -17.08
CA GLY A 43 -24.82 10.28 -16.16
C GLY A 43 -23.33 10.70 -16.21
N PRO A 44 -22.53 10.41 -15.17
CA PRO A 44 -21.11 10.74 -15.18
C PRO A 44 -20.42 10.05 -16.35
N ALA A 45 -19.85 10.84 -17.26
CA ALA A 45 -19.18 10.30 -18.45
C ALA A 45 -18.07 9.33 -18.06
N LEU A 46 -17.90 8.24 -18.82
CA LEU A 46 -16.83 7.23 -18.64
C LEU A 46 -15.45 7.80 -18.28
N PRO A 47 -14.96 8.89 -18.90
CA PRO A 47 -13.68 9.49 -18.53
C PRO A 47 -13.64 9.95 -17.08
N VAL A 48 -14.75 10.47 -16.54
CA VAL A 48 -14.85 10.94 -15.16
C VAL A 48 -14.75 9.77 -14.19
N LEU A 49 -15.50 8.68 -14.44
CA LEU A 49 -15.43 7.46 -13.63
C LEU A 49 -14.03 6.84 -13.66
N ALA A 50 -13.39 6.81 -14.83
CA ALA A 50 -12.02 6.33 -14.98
C ALA A 50 -11.02 7.19 -14.18
N ILE A 51 -11.11 8.52 -14.27
CA ILE A 51 -10.23 9.43 -13.53
C ILE A 51 -10.42 9.27 -12.02
N VAL A 52 -11.67 9.23 -11.53
CA VAL A 52 -11.98 9.11 -10.10
C VAL A 52 -11.50 7.77 -9.55
N SER A 53 -11.80 6.67 -10.23
CA SER A 53 -11.37 5.33 -9.81
C SER A 53 -9.85 5.18 -9.82
N LEU A 54 -9.17 5.67 -10.85
CA LEU A 54 -7.71 5.67 -10.92
C LEU A 54 -7.09 6.53 -9.82
N THR A 55 -7.68 7.70 -9.53
CA THR A 55 -7.18 8.61 -8.48
C THR A 55 -7.35 8.01 -7.09
N LEU A 56 -8.50 7.39 -6.81
CA LEU A 56 -8.74 6.67 -5.54
C LEU A 56 -7.80 5.48 -5.40
N ALA A 57 -7.67 4.66 -6.44
CA ALA A 57 -6.77 3.51 -6.46
C ALA A 57 -5.31 3.93 -6.24
N ALA A 58 -4.86 4.98 -6.94
CA ALA A 58 -3.52 5.55 -6.77
C ALA A 58 -3.33 6.09 -5.35
N GLY A 59 -4.30 6.84 -4.82
CA GLY A 59 -4.25 7.39 -3.47
C GLY A 59 -4.15 6.31 -2.39
N ILE A 60 -4.96 5.25 -2.49
CA ILE A 60 -4.90 4.09 -1.60
C ILE A 60 -3.54 3.38 -1.73
N GLY A 61 -3.09 3.12 -2.95
CA GLY A 61 -1.79 2.49 -3.22
C GLY A 61 -0.61 3.27 -2.65
N VAL A 62 -0.61 4.60 -2.83
CA VAL A 62 0.38 5.52 -2.25
C VAL A 62 0.32 5.48 -0.73
N THR A 63 -0.87 5.52 -0.14
CA THR A 63 -1.03 5.50 1.32
C THR A 63 -0.50 4.20 1.93
N ILE A 64 -0.82 3.05 1.33
CA ILE A 64 -0.31 1.75 1.77
C ILE A 64 1.22 1.69 1.67
N CYS A 65 1.77 2.12 0.53
CA CYS A 65 3.22 2.14 0.32
C CYS A 65 3.91 3.11 1.30
N TRP A 66 3.30 4.26 1.57
CA TRP A 66 3.79 5.24 2.53
C TRP A 66 3.78 4.69 3.96
N LEU A 67 2.70 4.05 4.40
CA LEU A 67 2.62 3.42 5.73
C LEU A 67 3.64 2.29 5.88
N ALA A 68 3.82 1.46 4.85
CA ALA A 68 4.84 0.43 4.83
C ALA A 68 6.26 1.03 4.91
N ALA A 69 6.53 2.07 4.12
CA ALA A 69 7.81 2.78 4.14
C ALA A 69 8.07 3.47 5.49
N LEU A 70 7.03 4.00 6.15
CA LEU A 70 7.14 4.64 7.46
C LEU A 70 7.47 3.61 8.55
N GLY A 71 6.74 2.48 8.60
CA GLY A 71 7.05 1.39 9.54
C GLY A 71 8.47 0.84 9.34
N VAL A 72 8.90 0.76 8.09
CA VAL A 72 10.28 0.40 7.72
C VAL A 72 11.28 1.45 8.16
N ARG A 73 11.03 2.73 7.92
CA ARG A 73 11.92 3.84 8.29
C ARG A 73 12.12 3.89 9.79
N GLU A 74 11.05 3.79 10.57
CA GLU A 74 11.13 3.77 12.03
C GLU A 74 11.97 2.59 12.52
N ARG A 75 11.75 1.39 11.94
CA ARG A 75 12.57 0.21 12.26
C ARG A 75 14.02 0.34 11.78
N ALA A 76 14.25 1.00 10.65
CA ALA A 76 15.58 1.30 10.12
C ALA A 76 16.33 2.32 10.99
N LEU A 77 15.64 3.30 11.59
CA LEU A 77 16.22 4.24 12.53
C LEU A 77 16.62 3.54 13.83
N LEU A 78 15.82 2.57 14.28
CA LEU A 78 16.17 1.69 15.39
C LEU A 78 17.34 0.76 15.04
N GLU A 79 17.37 0.19 13.83
CA GLU A 79 18.47 -0.66 13.35
C GLU A 79 19.75 0.13 13.04
N ARG A 80 19.70 1.38 12.53
CA ARG A 80 20.89 2.21 12.27
C ARG A 80 21.64 2.59 13.54
N ARG A 81 20.93 2.70 14.66
CA ARG A 81 21.56 2.81 15.99
C ARG A 81 22.28 1.52 16.39
N ALA A 82 22.03 0.40 15.71
CA ALA A 82 22.56 -0.92 16.04
C ALA A 82 23.50 -1.53 14.97
N LEU A 83 23.45 -1.14 13.68
CA LEU A 83 24.03 -1.91 12.55
C LEU A 83 24.49 -1.06 11.34
N ALA A 84 25.48 -1.59 10.59
CA ALA A 84 26.18 -0.94 9.47
C ALA A 84 25.72 -1.34 8.03
N GLY A 85 24.70 -2.19 7.86
CA GLY A 85 24.31 -2.72 6.54
C GLY A 85 23.27 -1.88 5.77
N PRO A 86 23.33 -1.78 4.41
CA PRO A 86 22.39 -1.00 3.62
C PRO A 86 20.96 -1.57 3.68
N PRO A 87 19.90 -0.74 3.79
CA PRO A 87 18.52 -1.21 3.95
C PRO A 87 17.94 -1.83 2.67
N PRO A 88 16.92 -2.72 2.78
CA PRO A 88 16.12 -3.15 1.64
C PRO A 88 15.54 -1.94 0.91
N ARG A 89 15.61 -1.93 -0.42
CA ARG A 89 15.07 -0.84 -1.25
C ARG A 89 13.69 -1.22 -1.80
N PHE A 90 12.82 -0.22 -1.95
CA PHE A 90 11.55 -0.36 -2.64
C PHE A 90 11.75 -0.05 -4.12
N HIS A 91 11.34 -0.96 -5.02
CA HIS A 91 11.58 -0.84 -6.46
C HIS A 91 10.32 -0.35 -7.19
N VAL A 92 10.08 0.97 -7.17
CA VAL A 92 8.87 1.60 -7.74
C VAL A 92 8.63 1.20 -9.20
N ALA A 93 9.65 1.27 -10.05
CA ALA A 93 9.54 0.93 -11.48
C ALA A 93 9.08 -0.52 -11.71
N ARG A 94 9.55 -1.45 -10.88
CA ARG A 94 9.13 -2.86 -10.93
C ARG A 94 7.66 -3.01 -10.54
N THR A 95 7.22 -2.30 -9.51
CA THR A 95 5.82 -2.30 -9.06
C THR A 95 4.89 -1.74 -10.14
N LEU A 96 5.28 -0.65 -10.79
CA LEU A 96 4.52 -0.06 -11.91
C LEU A 96 4.44 -1.02 -13.10
N LEU A 97 5.56 -1.62 -13.50
CA LEU A 97 5.56 -2.62 -14.58
C LEU A 97 4.66 -3.81 -14.24
N PHE A 98 4.74 -4.30 -13.00
CA PHE A 98 3.87 -5.38 -12.53
C PHE A 98 2.39 -4.99 -12.59
N ALA A 99 2.04 -3.79 -12.14
CA ALA A 99 0.67 -3.28 -12.21
C ALA A 99 0.15 -3.23 -13.66
N LEU A 100 0.97 -2.74 -14.59
CA LEU A 100 0.63 -2.66 -16.01
C LEU A 100 0.41 -4.05 -16.62
N VAL A 101 1.35 -4.98 -16.38
CA VAL A 101 1.22 -6.36 -16.88
C VAL A 101 -0.02 -7.02 -16.29
N LEU A 102 -0.24 -6.88 -14.98
CA LEU A 102 -1.42 -7.44 -14.32
C LEU A 102 -2.71 -6.86 -14.92
N SER A 103 -2.77 -5.55 -15.13
CA SER A 103 -3.93 -4.86 -15.75
C SER A 103 -4.25 -5.42 -17.14
N VAL A 104 -3.25 -5.58 -18.00
CA VAL A 104 -3.46 -6.15 -19.35
C VAL A 104 -3.97 -7.58 -19.25
N CYS A 105 -3.34 -8.40 -18.40
CA CYS A 105 -3.74 -9.79 -18.21
C CYS A 105 -5.17 -9.91 -17.65
N THR A 106 -5.53 -9.10 -16.66
CA THR A 106 -6.86 -9.13 -16.05
C THR A 106 -7.94 -8.68 -17.03
N SER A 107 -7.67 -7.70 -17.90
CA SER A 107 -8.65 -7.28 -18.90
C SER A 107 -8.88 -8.33 -19.98
N ILE A 108 -7.82 -8.96 -20.47
CA ILE A 108 -7.98 -10.09 -21.39
C ILE A 108 -8.76 -11.22 -20.71
N ALA A 109 -8.41 -11.57 -19.47
CA ALA A 109 -9.08 -12.63 -18.73
C ALA A 109 -10.56 -12.30 -18.44
N GLY A 110 -10.87 -11.06 -18.05
CA GLY A 110 -12.22 -10.59 -17.79
C GLY A 110 -13.12 -10.66 -19.02
N GLY A 111 -12.64 -10.18 -20.17
CA GLY A 111 -13.40 -10.26 -21.42
C GLY A 111 -13.58 -11.70 -21.93
N LEU A 112 -12.58 -12.57 -21.78
CA LEU A 112 -12.73 -14.00 -22.09
C LEU A 112 -13.71 -14.70 -21.13
N PHE A 113 -13.70 -14.32 -19.86
CA PHE A 113 -14.65 -14.84 -18.88
C PHE A 113 -16.09 -14.43 -19.20
N GLU A 114 -16.30 -13.20 -19.67
CA GLU A 114 -17.60 -12.74 -20.14
C GLU A 114 -18.04 -13.49 -21.42
N ALA A 115 -17.14 -13.70 -22.38
CA ALA A 115 -17.42 -14.52 -23.57
C ALA A 115 -17.84 -15.95 -23.21
N TYR A 116 -17.20 -16.55 -22.21
CA TYR A 116 -17.57 -17.86 -21.69
C TYR A 116 -18.98 -17.86 -21.09
N ILE A 117 -19.35 -16.81 -20.36
CA ILE A 117 -20.69 -16.69 -19.77
C ILE A 117 -21.76 -16.52 -20.85
N HIS A 118 -21.53 -15.71 -21.87
CA HIS A 118 -22.45 -15.59 -23.02
C HIS A 118 -22.66 -16.93 -23.74
N TRP A 119 -21.58 -17.69 -23.93
CA TRP A 119 -21.68 -19.02 -24.51
C TRP A 119 -22.53 -19.96 -23.63
N ARG A 120 -22.29 -19.97 -22.32
CA ARG A 120 -23.08 -20.79 -21.36
C ARG A 120 -24.54 -20.35 -21.25
N ALA A 121 -24.85 -19.08 -21.51
CA ALA A 121 -26.19 -18.54 -21.53
C ALA A 121 -26.94 -18.78 -22.86
N GLY A 122 -26.31 -19.42 -23.85
CA GLY A 122 -26.92 -19.65 -25.16
C GLY A 122 -26.91 -18.43 -26.09
N LEU A 123 -26.21 -17.35 -25.74
CA LEU A 123 -26.06 -16.15 -26.57
C LEU A 123 -24.99 -16.30 -27.66
N GLY A 124 -24.23 -17.40 -27.63
CA GLY A 124 -23.14 -17.68 -28.58
C GLY A 124 -21.77 -17.21 -28.09
N TRP A 125 -20.72 -17.72 -28.76
CA TRP A 125 -19.34 -17.36 -28.45
C TRP A 125 -18.95 -16.06 -29.14
N HIS A 126 -18.60 -15.05 -28.34
CA HIS A 126 -18.19 -13.73 -28.82
C HIS A 126 -16.67 -13.53 -28.76
N GLY A 127 -15.94 -14.39 -28.05
CA GLY A 127 -14.47 -14.37 -27.95
C GLY A 127 -13.91 -12.99 -27.58
N LEU A 128 -12.95 -12.50 -28.36
CA LEU A 128 -12.31 -11.19 -28.14
C LEU A 128 -13.27 -10.01 -28.35
N HIS A 129 -14.42 -10.21 -29.00
CA HIS A 129 -15.43 -9.16 -29.14
C HIS A 129 -16.01 -8.76 -27.77
N CYS A 130 -15.99 -9.65 -26.77
CA CYS A 130 -16.33 -9.28 -25.39
C CYS A 130 -15.29 -8.35 -24.76
N VAL A 131 -14.00 -8.46 -25.13
CA VAL A 131 -12.93 -7.59 -24.59
C VAL A 131 -13.06 -6.15 -25.09
N ILE A 132 -13.65 -5.93 -26.27
CA ILE A 132 -13.83 -4.59 -26.87
C ILE A 132 -15.30 -4.13 -26.78
N GLY A 133 -16.17 -4.99 -26.26
CA GLY A 133 -17.60 -4.73 -26.12
C GLY A 133 -17.89 -3.59 -25.14
N PRO A 134 -19.07 -2.96 -25.26
CA PRO A 134 -19.44 -1.80 -24.42
C PRO A 134 -19.38 -2.12 -22.92
N VAL A 135 -19.85 -3.31 -22.52
CA VAL A 135 -19.82 -3.74 -21.12
C VAL A 135 -18.39 -3.88 -20.58
N HIS A 136 -17.49 -4.50 -21.34
CA HIS A 136 -16.10 -4.65 -20.90
C HIS A 136 -15.35 -3.32 -20.93
N ARG A 137 -15.66 -2.42 -21.86
CA ARG A 137 -15.08 -1.07 -21.89
C ARG A 137 -15.34 -0.32 -20.59
N ASP A 138 -16.50 -0.53 -19.97
CA ASP A 138 -16.85 0.05 -18.68
C ASP A 138 -16.14 -0.64 -17.50
N LEU A 139 -15.71 -1.89 -17.69
CA LEU A 139 -14.95 -2.69 -16.72
C LEU A 139 -13.44 -2.38 -16.73
N LEU A 140 -12.88 -1.97 -17.87
CA LEU A 140 -11.45 -1.69 -18.02
C LEU A 140 -10.87 -0.76 -16.94
N PRO A 141 -11.52 0.36 -16.56
CA PRO A 141 -10.99 1.23 -15.51
C PRO A 141 -10.96 0.55 -14.13
N PHE A 142 -11.95 -0.29 -13.81
CA PHE A 142 -11.98 -1.03 -12.55
C PHE A 142 -10.86 -2.07 -12.50
N GLU A 143 -10.69 -2.85 -13.57
CA GLU A 143 -9.62 -3.86 -13.65
C GLU A 143 -8.23 -3.23 -13.59
N ALA A 144 -8.03 -2.11 -14.28
CA ALA A 144 -6.79 -1.35 -14.21
C ALA A 144 -6.54 -0.82 -12.79
N GLY A 145 -7.50 -0.08 -12.22
CA GLY A 145 -7.35 0.47 -10.87
C GLY A 145 -7.08 -0.60 -9.81
N LEU A 146 -7.83 -1.70 -9.83
CA LEU A 146 -7.65 -2.83 -8.92
C LEU A 146 -6.30 -3.54 -9.13
N SER A 147 -5.81 -3.63 -10.36
CA SER A 147 -4.48 -4.17 -10.65
C SER A 147 -3.36 -3.33 -10.06
N PHE A 148 -3.47 -2.00 -10.11
CA PHE A 148 -2.53 -1.11 -9.45
C PHE A 148 -2.57 -1.24 -7.92
N VAL A 149 -3.76 -1.36 -7.33
CA VAL A 149 -3.91 -1.59 -5.89
C VAL A 149 -3.30 -2.95 -5.48
N ALA A 150 -3.61 -4.02 -6.22
CA ALA A 150 -3.06 -5.35 -5.98
C ALA A 150 -1.53 -5.37 -6.09
N ALA A 151 -0.97 -4.72 -7.12
CA ALA A 151 0.47 -4.55 -7.29
C ALA A 151 1.13 -3.83 -6.12
N ALA A 152 0.53 -2.73 -5.67
CA ALA A 152 1.02 -1.97 -4.52
C ALA A 152 0.99 -2.80 -3.23
N LEU A 153 -0.10 -3.53 -2.99
CA LEU A 153 -0.23 -4.44 -1.84
C LEU A 153 0.82 -5.53 -1.84
N ILE A 154 1.04 -6.20 -2.99
CA ILE A 154 2.06 -7.24 -3.12
C ILE A 154 3.45 -6.66 -2.88
N ALA A 155 3.79 -5.52 -3.50
CA ALA A 155 5.09 -4.88 -3.32
C ALA A 155 5.32 -4.45 -1.86
N ALA A 156 4.30 -3.90 -1.19
CA ALA A 156 4.36 -3.54 0.22
C ALA A 156 4.58 -4.79 1.10
N ALA A 157 3.83 -5.87 0.87
CA ALA A 157 3.98 -7.13 1.60
C ALA A 157 5.36 -7.75 1.41
N GLU A 158 5.90 -7.75 0.19
CA GLU A 158 7.26 -8.22 -0.09
C GLU A 158 8.31 -7.40 0.66
N HIS A 159 8.15 -6.08 0.68
CA HIS A 159 9.06 -5.17 1.35
C HIS A 159 9.04 -5.37 2.87
N VAL A 160 7.86 -5.45 3.47
CA VAL A 160 7.68 -5.77 4.91
C VAL A 160 8.29 -7.13 5.24
N ALA A 161 8.03 -8.16 4.42
CA ALA A 161 8.57 -9.49 4.66
C ALA A 161 10.11 -9.53 4.53
N ALA A 162 10.69 -8.74 3.63
CA ALA A 162 12.16 -8.59 3.53
C ALA A 162 12.74 -7.96 4.80
N TRP A 163 12.08 -6.95 5.34
CA TRP A 163 12.45 -6.35 6.62
C TRP A 163 12.32 -7.31 7.79
N MET A 164 11.21 -8.05 7.90
CA MET A 164 11.04 -9.06 8.94
C MET A 164 12.15 -10.11 8.90
N ARG A 165 12.47 -10.65 7.71
CA ARG A 165 13.56 -11.63 7.54
C ARG A 165 14.90 -11.07 7.98
N ARG A 166 15.20 -9.82 7.63
CA ARG A 166 16.41 -9.12 8.06
C ARG A 166 16.45 -9.00 9.59
N THR A 167 15.39 -8.49 10.22
CA THR A 167 15.39 -8.36 11.68
C THR A 167 15.50 -9.72 12.38
N PHE A 168 14.85 -10.78 11.89
CA PHE A 168 15.04 -12.12 12.45
C PHE A 168 16.46 -12.65 12.27
N ALA A 169 17.10 -12.41 11.13
CA ALA A 169 18.51 -12.77 10.92
C ALA A 169 19.41 -12.05 11.93
N LEU A 170 19.16 -10.77 12.20
CA LEU A 170 19.89 -9.98 13.20
C LEU A 170 19.68 -10.51 14.62
N LEU A 171 18.42 -10.78 14.99
CA LEU A 171 18.09 -11.35 16.30
C LEU A 171 18.75 -12.72 16.52
N ARG A 172 18.93 -13.52 15.46
CA ARG A 172 19.65 -14.80 15.54
C ARG A 172 21.16 -14.65 15.74
N THR A 173 21.76 -13.55 15.26
CA THR A 173 23.19 -13.29 15.45
C THR A 173 23.53 -12.67 16.80
N LEU A 174 22.54 -12.11 17.49
CA LEU A 174 22.74 -11.63 18.85
C LEU A 174 22.96 -12.85 19.76
N PRO A 175 24.09 -12.93 20.50
CA PRO A 175 24.24 -13.97 21.49
C PRO A 175 23.06 -13.91 22.47
N PRO A 176 22.62 -15.07 23.03
CA PRO A 176 21.65 -15.04 24.12
C PRO A 176 22.14 -14.01 25.11
N ARG A 177 21.26 -13.10 25.56
CA ARG A 177 21.57 -12.18 26.64
C ARG A 177 21.95 -13.05 27.84
N THR A 178 23.24 -13.38 27.95
CA THR A 178 23.86 -13.55 29.25
C THR A 178 23.41 -12.31 30.00
N ARG A 179 22.74 -12.50 31.14
CA ARG A 179 22.59 -11.40 32.09
C ARG A 179 24.02 -10.91 32.27
N ALA A 180 24.37 -9.83 31.58
CA ALA A 180 25.53 -9.06 31.95
C ALA A 180 25.19 -8.71 33.39
N GLU A 181 25.85 -9.37 34.34
CA GLU A 181 26.03 -8.78 35.66
C GLU A 181 26.41 -7.35 35.34
N ALA A 182 25.49 -6.43 35.66
CA ALA A 182 25.76 -5.02 35.47
C ALA A 182 27.12 -4.82 36.13
N PRO A 183 28.18 -4.42 35.39
CA PRO A 183 29.46 -4.17 36.02
C PRO A 183 29.11 -3.21 37.14
N ALA A 184 29.32 -3.65 38.39
CA ALA A 184 28.86 -2.94 39.58
C ALA A 184 29.28 -1.51 39.35
N ALA A 185 28.32 -0.67 38.95
CA ALA A 185 28.63 0.66 38.53
C ALA A 185 29.11 1.27 39.83
N GLN A 186 30.42 1.45 39.94
CA GLN A 186 30.97 2.33 40.95
C GLN A 186 30.21 3.61 40.71
N LEU A 187 29.26 3.84 41.61
CA LEU A 187 28.44 5.02 41.65
C LEU A 187 29.45 6.12 41.95
N GLN A 188 30.11 6.62 40.91
CA GLN A 188 30.84 7.87 40.98
C GLN A 188 29.74 8.89 41.20
N VAL A 189 29.48 9.13 42.48
CA VAL A 189 28.85 10.35 42.96
C VAL A 189 29.69 11.44 42.31
N LEU A 190 29.18 11.98 41.20
CA LEU A 190 29.74 13.16 40.59
C LEU A 190 29.54 14.22 41.67
N ASP A 191 30.60 14.52 42.41
CA ASP A 191 30.59 15.53 43.45
C ASP A 191 30.54 16.87 42.73
N VAL A 192 29.34 17.23 42.26
CA VAL A 192 29.09 18.49 41.58
C VAL A 192 29.35 19.58 42.62
N PRO A 193 30.37 20.44 42.43
CA PRO A 193 30.64 21.51 43.36
C PRO A 193 29.38 22.38 43.44
N ARG A 194 28.74 22.42 44.62
CA ARG A 194 27.55 23.25 44.91
C ARG A 194 27.80 24.75 44.75
N THR A 195 29.01 25.17 44.38
CA THR A 195 29.42 26.56 44.26
C THR A 195 28.88 27.29 43.03
N ILE A 196 28.30 26.60 42.04
CA ILE A 196 27.80 27.25 40.81
C ILE A 196 26.34 27.74 40.95
N LEU A 197 25.60 27.32 41.98
CA LEU A 197 24.17 27.67 42.14
C LEU A 197 23.87 28.97 42.90
N CYS A 198 24.88 29.75 43.32
CA CYS A 198 24.68 31.01 44.03
C CYS A 198 25.35 32.21 43.35
N ARG A 199 25.02 32.49 42.08
CA ARG A 199 25.39 33.77 41.46
C ARG A 199 24.27 34.34 40.59
N ALA A 200 23.22 34.84 41.24
CA ALA A 200 22.44 36.02 40.82
C ALA A 200 21.28 36.26 41.81
N ALA A 201 21.59 36.72 43.02
CA ALA A 201 20.60 37.44 43.82
C ALA A 201 20.45 38.83 43.19
N GLY A 202 19.58 38.94 42.19
CA GLY A 202 19.15 40.22 41.63
C GLY A 202 18.38 41.01 42.69
N THR A 203 18.65 42.31 42.77
CA THR A 203 17.94 43.23 43.67
C THR A 203 16.45 43.32 43.29
N PRO A 204 15.53 43.29 44.27
CA PRO A 204 14.09 43.36 44.00
C PRO A 204 13.71 44.73 43.41
N ARG A 205 13.13 44.74 42.21
CA ARG A 205 12.46 45.93 41.63
C ARG A 205 11.07 46.09 42.26
N ALA A 206 10.75 47.31 42.67
CA ALA A 206 9.42 47.68 43.16
C ALA A 206 8.35 47.54 42.05
N PRO A 207 7.10 47.20 42.41
CA PRO A 207 6.01 47.08 41.45
C PRO A 207 5.56 48.45 40.91
N PRO A 208 5.08 48.53 39.66
CA PRO A 208 4.61 49.78 39.07
C PRO A 208 3.32 50.26 39.73
N ALA A 209 3.26 51.57 40.01
CA ALA A 209 2.05 52.23 40.48
C ALA A 209 0.97 52.23 39.37
N ARG A 210 -0.26 51.88 39.73
CA ARG A 210 -1.42 51.99 38.85
C ARG A 210 -1.90 53.45 38.84
N SER A 211 -1.91 54.07 37.66
CA SER A 211 -2.68 55.28 37.34
C SER A 211 -3.89 54.89 36.51
#